data_AF-A0A7W0WMD4-F1
#
_entry.id   AF-A0A7W0WMD4-F1
#
_cell.length_a   1.000
_cell.length_b   1.000
_cell.length_c   1.000
_cell.angle_alpha   90.00
_cell.angle_beta   90.00
_cell.angle_gamma   90.00
#
_symmetry.space_group_name_H-M   'P 1'
#
loop_
_entity.id
_entity.type
_entity.pdbx_description
1 polymer ?
#
loop_
_entity_poly.entity_id
_entity_poly.type
_entity_poly.pdbx_seq_one_letter_code
_entity_poly.pdbx_strand_id
1 'polypeptide(L)'
;YPTIEILAGSEPTVVRESWAGLGYYRRAANLHRLAQEVIRDHAGVIPADPVALLRLPGVGRYTAGAVASFAYERATPAIDTNVARVVRRAFLPRLAARGADRRLWATGAAIIPRRAGRAAWAFNQAIMELGALICTARVARCGECPVRMACATGRRTERRRDGKTVRR
;
A
#
# COMPACT_ATOMS: atom_id res chain seq x y z
N TYR A 1 21.00 10.40 -3.63
CA TYR A 1 20.29 11.28 -4.57
C TYR A 1 19.30 12.15 -3.80
N PRO A 2 19.72 13.32 -3.28
CA PRO A 2 18.86 14.17 -2.45
C PRO A 2 17.72 14.85 -3.24
N THR A 3 17.84 14.96 -4.56
CA THR A 3 16.77 15.43 -5.45
C THR A 3 16.58 14.49 -6.63
N ILE A 4 15.44 14.64 -7.34
CA ILE A 4 15.10 13.78 -8.48
C ILE A 4 15.96 14.10 -9.72
N GLU A 5 16.41 15.35 -9.86
CA GLU A 5 17.34 15.81 -10.90
C GLU A 5 18.66 15.04 -10.82
N ILE A 6 19.22 14.91 -9.62
CA ILE A 6 20.49 14.19 -9.41
C ILE A 6 20.31 12.71 -9.76
N LEU A 7 19.18 12.10 -9.39
CA LEU A 7 18.89 10.71 -9.76
C LEU A 7 18.74 10.55 -11.27
N ALA A 8 17.99 11.45 -11.93
CA ALA A 8 17.73 11.39 -13.36
C ALA A 8 19.00 11.56 -14.20
N GLY A 9 19.88 12.48 -13.80
CA GLY A 9 21.13 12.78 -14.50
C GLY A 9 22.30 11.85 -14.17
N SER A 10 22.13 10.88 -13.28
CA SER A 10 23.19 9.94 -12.91
C SER A 10 23.32 8.79 -13.91
N GLU A 11 24.53 8.24 -14.03
CA GLU A 11 24.81 7.08 -14.88
C GLU A 11 24.01 5.84 -14.42
N PRO A 12 23.39 5.07 -15.33
CA PRO A 12 22.60 3.88 -14.96
C PRO A 12 23.39 2.84 -14.14
N THR A 13 24.69 2.72 -14.38
CA THR A 13 25.59 1.84 -13.63
C THR A 13 25.70 2.25 -12.16
N VAL A 14 25.90 3.54 -11.89
CA VAL A 14 26.00 4.10 -10.54
C VAL A 14 24.68 3.94 -9.77
N VAL A 15 23.55 4.16 -10.44
CA VAL A 15 22.21 3.93 -9.85
C VAL A 15 22.01 2.46 -9.51
N ARG A 16 22.43 1.55 -10.41
CA ARG A 16 22.35 0.09 -10.20
C ARG A 16 23.25 -0.37 -9.06
N GLU A 17 24.46 0.17 -8.97
CA GLU A 17 25.43 -0.14 -7.89
C GLU A 17 24.93 0.35 -6.54
N SER A 18 24.29 1.53 -6.49
CA SER A 18 23.61 2.05 -5.29
C SER A 18 22.48 1.12 -4.81
N TRP A 19 21.98 0.22 -5.67
CA TRP A 19 20.93 -0.76 -5.37
C TRP A 19 21.48 -2.12 -4.94
N ALA A 20 22.80 -2.29 -4.89
CA ALA A 20 23.43 -3.57 -4.54
C ALA A 20 22.91 -4.10 -3.18
N GLY A 21 22.62 -5.41 -3.13
CA GLY A 21 22.10 -6.08 -1.93
C GLY A 21 20.57 -6.03 -1.73
N LEU A 22 19.84 -5.16 -2.45
CA LEU A 22 18.37 -5.05 -2.30
C LEU A 22 17.56 -6.03 -3.16
N GLY A 23 18.23 -6.74 -4.08
CA GLY A 23 17.60 -7.64 -5.05
C GLY A 23 16.61 -6.95 -6.01
N TYR A 24 16.03 -7.72 -6.93
CA TYR A 24 15.05 -7.22 -7.91
C TYR A 24 15.53 -5.97 -8.66
N TYR A 25 16.71 -6.02 -9.28
CA TYR A 25 17.36 -4.88 -9.95
C TYR A 25 16.52 -4.16 -11.01
N ARG A 26 15.50 -4.83 -11.57
CA ARG A 26 14.51 -4.19 -12.45
C ARG A 26 13.81 -3.01 -11.77
N ARG A 27 13.70 -2.98 -10.44
CA ARG A 27 13.19 -1.84 -9.67
C ARG A 27 14.13 -0.64 -9.73
N ALA A 28 15.45 -0.85 -9.64
CA ALA A 28 16.44 0.22 -9.76
C ALA A 28 16.37 0.86 -11.16
N ALA A 29 16.33 0.02 -12.21
CA ALA A 29 16.18 0.48 -13.58
C ALA A 29 14.87 1.25 -13.80
N ASN A 30 13.75 0.79 -13.23
CA ASN A 30 12.49 1.51 -13.32
C ASN A 30 12.51 2.83 -12.54
N LEU A 31 13.11 2.86 -11.35
CA LEU A 31 13.24 4.08 -10.55
C LEU A 31 14.05 5.15 -11.28
N HIS A 32 15.13 4.76 -11.96
CA HIS A 32 15.94 5.68 -12.76
C HIS A 32 15.14 6.24 -13.95
N ARG A 33 14.48 5.37 -14.72
CA ARG A 33 13.61 5.79 -15.84
C ARG A 33 12.46 6.69 -15.37
N LEU A 34 11.88 6.40 -14.20
CA LEU A 34 10.86 7.25 -13.59
C LEU A 34 11.40 8.65 -13.32
N ALA A 35 12.59 8.77 -12.73
CA ALA A 35 13.19 10.07 -12.46
C ALA A 35 13.41 10.88 -13.74
N GLN A 36 13.91 10.23 -14.80
CA GLN A 36 14.10 10.83 -16.11
C GLN A 36 12.77 11.29 -16.74
N GLU A 37 11.71 10.49 -16.62
CA GLU A 37 10.38 10.82 -17.11
C GLU A 37 9.74 11.99 -16.34
N VAL A 38 9.91 12.04 -15.01
CA VAL A 38 9.41 13.15 -14.20
C VAL A 38 10.11 14.46 -14.56
N ILE A 39 11.41 14.45 -14.84
CA ILE A 39 12.12 15.64 -15.31
C ILE A 39 11.58 16.10 -16.67
N ARG A 40 11.47 15.17 -17.63
CA ARG A 40 11.09 15.46 -19.01
C ARG A 40 9.64 15.91 -19.15
N ASP A 41 8.71 15.17 -18.54
CA ASP A 41 7.28 15.29 -18.83
C ASP A 41 6.51 16.00 -17.70
N HIS A 42 7.14 16.18 -16.54
CA HIS A 42 6.51 16.76 -15.34
C HIS A 42 7.34 17.88 -14.68
N ALA A 43 8.32 18.44 -15.39
CA ALA A 43 9.16 19.55 -14.92
C ALA A 43 9.82 19.29 -13.55
N GLY A 44 10.20 18.04 -13.27
CA GLY A 44 10.83 17.63 -12.01
C GLY A 44 9.85 17.44 -10.85
N VAL A 45 8.55 17.67 -11.05
CA VAL A 45 7.53 17.52 -10.00
C VAL A 45 6.81 16.19 -10.17
N ILE A 46 6.90 15.31 -9.17
CA ILE A 46 6.11 14.08 -9.15
C ILE A 46 4.61 14.46 -9.15
N PRO A 47 3.77 13.88 -10.02
CA PRO A 47 2.36 14.23 -10.08
C PRO A 47 1.60 13.76 -8.83
N ALA A 48 0.66 14.57 -8.35
CA ALA A 48 -0.21 14.22 -7.22
C ALA A 48 -1.38 13.28 -7.60
N ASP A 49 -1.70 13.19 -8.89
CA ASP A 49 -2.83 12.40 -9.40
C ASP A 49 -2.45 10.91 -9.52
N PRO A 50 -3.19 9.98 -8.89
CA PRO A 50 -2.96 8.54 -9.03
C PRO A 50 -2.99 8.04 -10.48
N VAL A 51 -3.80 8.64 -11.36
CA VAL A 51 -3.88 8.19 -12.77
C VAL A 51 -2.62 8.58 -13.53
N ALA A 52 -2.09 9.77 -13.32
CA ALA A 52 -0.78 10.17 -13.83
C ALA A 52 0.35 9.30 -13.26
N LEU A 53 0.37 9.08 -11.94
CA LEU A 53 1.38 8.25 -11.27
C LEU A 53 1.42 6.82 -11.84
N LEU A 54 0.27 6.22 -12.16
CA LEU A 54 0.17 4.88 -12.75
C LEU A 54 0.86 4.74 -14.11
N ARG A 55 1.12 5.84 -14.81
CA ARG A 55 1.80 5.82 -16.12
C ARG A 55 3.32 5.76 -15.96
N LEU A 56 3.85 6.14 -14.79
CA LEU A 56 5.28 6.19 -14.55
C LEU A 56 5.91 4.77 -14.49
N PRO A 57 7.15 4.61 -14.96
CA PRO A 57 7.86 3.33 -14.96
C PRO A 57 7.89 2.64 -13.59
N GLY A 58 7.37 1.41 -13.54
CA GLY A 58 7.40 0.58 -12.33
C GLY A 58 6.40 0.96 -11.23
N VAL A 59 5.51 1.92 -11.49
CA VAL A 59 4.46 2.32 -10.53
C VAL A 59 3.21 1.48 -10.75
N GLY A 60 2.91 0.60 -9.79
CA GLY A 60 1.63 -0.12 -9.73
C GLY A 60 0.56 0.66 -8.96
N ARG A 61 -0.68 0.15 -8.97
CA ARG A 61 -1.84 0.77 -8.31
C ARG A 61 -1.63 1.08 -6.82
N TYR A 62 -0.94 0.19 -6.10
CA TYR A 62 -0.53 0.43 -4.73
C TYR A 62 0.38 1.65 -4.62
N THR A 63 1.50 1.67 -5.36
CA THR A 63 2.49 2.75 -5.30
C THR A 63 1.89 4.09 -5.71
N ALA A 64 1.04 4.12 -6.75
CA ALA A 64 0.33 5.32 -7.15
C ALA A 64 -0.57 5.85 -6.02
N GLY A 65 -1.37 4.98 -5.39
CA GLY A 65 -2.20 5.36 -4.25
C GLY A 65 -1.38 5.79 -3.03
N ALA A 66 -0.27 5.11 -2.75
CA ALA A 66 0.62 5.41 -1.63
C ALA A 66 1.30 6.77 -1.80
N VAL A 67 1.86 7.09 -2.97
CA VAL A 67 2.48 8.40 -3.23
C VAL A 67 1.44 9.51 -3.16
N ALA A 68 0.31 9.37 -3.87
CA ALA A 68 -0.76 10.35 -3.83
C ALA A 68 -1.31 10.58 -2.41
N SER A 69 -1.45 9.52 -1.60
CA SER A 69 -1.92 9.67 -0.22
C SER A 69 -0.85 10.20 0.72
N PHE A 70 0.39 9.70 0.67
CA PHE A 70 1.39 9.98 1.70
C PHE A 70 2.16 11.28 1.46
N ALA A 71 2.41 11.62 0.19
CA ALA A 71 3.09 12.86 -0.17
C ALA A 71 2.12 14.03 -0.42
N TYR A 72 0.91 13.74 -0.92
CA TYR A 72 -0.05 14.78 -1.34
C TYR A 72 -1.40 14.73 -0.59
N GLU A 73 -1.50 13.89 0.45
CA GLU A 73 -2.69 13.76 1.30
C GLU A 73 -4.01 13.50 0.53
N ARG A 74 -3.94 12.93 -0.68
CA ARG A 74 -5.12 12.61 -1.47
C ARG A 74 -5.93 11.51 -0.79
N ALA A 75 -7.26 11.64 -0.83
CA ALA A 75 -8.19 10.60 -0.39
C ALA A 75 -8.26 9.45 -1.40
N THR A 76 -7.19 8.66 -1.49
CA THR A 76 -7.07 7.50 -2.38
C THR A 76 -6.56 6.28 -1.62
N PRO A 77 -7.01 5.07 -1.97
CA PRO A 77 -6.53 3.86 -1.30
C PRO A 77 -5.09 3.50 -1.64
N ALA A 78 -4.32 3.20 -0.59
CA ALA A 78 -2.99 2.60 -0.66
C ALA A 78 -3.06 1.15 -0.16
N ILE A 79 -3.39 0.20 -1.05
CA ILE A 79 -3.62 -1.21 -0.68
C ILE A 79 -2.40 -2.06 -1.03
N ASP A 80 -1.53 -2.29 -0.05
CA ASP A 80 -0.47 -3.30 -0.13
C ASP A 80 -1.02 -4.70 0.26
N THR A 81 -0.13 -5.69 0.38
CA THR A 81 -0.53 -7.06 0.77
C THR A 81 -1.07 -7.12 2.21
N ASN A 82 -0.65 -6.21 3.09
CA ASN A 82 -1.09 -6.12 4.48
C ASN A 82 -2.48 -5.53 4.59
N VAL A 83 -2.69 -4.37 3.98
CA VAL A 83 -4.00 -3.70 3.89
C VAL A 83 -4.99 -4.60 3.16
N ALA A 84 -4.59 -5.25 2.08
CA ALA A 84 -5.46 -6.20 1.36
C ALA A 84 -5.97 -7.31 2.27
N ARG A 85 -5.14 -7.82 3.18
CA ARG A 85 -5.50 -8.85 4.14
C ARG A 85 -6.46 -8.32 5.21
N VAL A 86 -6.21 -7.12 5.73
CA VAL A 86 -7.12 -6.45 6.68
C VAL A 86 -8.49 -6.28 6.04
N VAL A 87 -8.56 -5.68 4.85
CA VAL A 87 -9.82 -5.42 4.15
C VAL A 87 -10.56 -6.72 3.85
N ARG A 88 -9.85 -7.76 3.38
CA ARG A 88 -10.47 -9.07 3.12
C ARG A 88 -11.07 -9.70 4.38
N ARG A 89 -10.36 -9.70 5.51
CA ARG A 89 -10.85 -10.28 6.77
C ARG A 89 -11.97 -9.44 7.40
N ALA A 90 -11.87 -8.11 7.33
CA ALA A 90 -12.85 -7.23 7.94
C ALA A 90 -14.16 -7.15 7.16
N PHE A 91 -14.10 -7.08 5.82
CA PHE A 91 -15.25 -6.74 5.00
C PHE A 91 -15.64 -7.82 3.98
N LEU A 92 -14.70 -8.67 3.56
CA LEU A 92 -14.89 -9.57 2.42
C LEU A 92 -14.52 -11.04 2.74
N PRO A 93 -14.90 -11.61 3.91
CA PRO A 93 -14.36 -12.89 4.41
C PRO A 93 -14.73 -14.11 3.56
N ARG A 94 -15.71 -13.97 2.66
CA ARG A 94 -16.22 -15.05 1.78
C ARG A 94 -16.05 -14.71 0.29
N LEU A 95 -15.23 -13.70 -0.04
CA LEU A 95 -15.08 -13.27 -1.42
C LEU A 95 -14.37 -14.34 -2.24
N ALA A 96 -15.06 -14.82 -3.28
CA ALA A 96 -14.50 -15.73 -4.27
C ALA A 96 -13.40 -15.04 -5.10
N ALA A 97 -12.51 -15.84 -5.70
CA ALA A 97 -11.36 -15.33 -6.46
C ALA A 97 -11.75 -14.45 -7.65
N ARG A 98 -12.85 -14.79 -8.36
CA ARG A 98 -13.31 -14.02 -9.51
C ARG A 98 -13.77 -12.62 -9.07
N GLY A 99 -13.16 -11.58 -9.63
CA GLY A 99 -13.46 -10.19 -9.29
C GLY A 99 -12.96 -9.74 -7.91
N ALA A 100 -12.14 -10.56 -7.24
CA ALA A 100 -11.67 -10.29 -5.89
C ALA A 100 -10.90 -8.96 -5.80
N ASP A 101 -10.06 -8.68 -6.80
CA ASP A 101 -9.27 -7.46 -6.83
C ASP A 101 -10.14 -6.21 -6.98
N ARG A 102 -11.04 -6.18 -7.98
CA ARG A 102 -11.97 -5.05 -8.18
C ARG A 102 -12.74 -4.73 -6.91
N ARG A 103 -13.28 -5.74 -6.23
CA ARG A 103 -14.07 -5.56 -5.00
C ARG A 103 -13.22 -5.17 -3.80
N LEU A 104 -12.00 -5.69 -3.69
CA LEU A 104 -11.03 -5.26 -2.69
C LEU A 104 -10.74 -3.76 -2.81
N TRP A 105 -10.42 -3.29 -4.01
CA TRP A 105 -10.12 -1.88 -4.24
C TRP A 105 -11.33 -0.97 -4.07
N ALA A 106 -12.51 -1.39 -4.53
CA ALA A 106 -13.75 -0.65 -4.28
C ALA A 106 -14.05 -0.53 -2.78
N THR A 107 -13.78 -1.59 -2.01
CA THR A 107 -13.96 -1.57 -0.55
C THR A 107 -12.93 -0.65 0.11
N GLY A 108 -11.66 -0.70 -0.30
CA GLY A 108 -10.64 0.22 0.18
C GLY A 108 -11.00 1.69 -0.07
N ALA A 109 -11.52 2.01 -1.27
CA ALA A 109 -11.99 3.35 -1.57
C ALA A 109 -13.20 3.77 -0.71
N ALA A 110 -14.08 2.84 -0.35
CA ALA A 110 -15.27 3.11 0.45
C ALA A 110 -14.99 3.34 1.95
N ILE A 111 -13.89 2.80 2.49
CA ILE A 111 -13.56 2.88 3.92
C ILE A 111 -12.65 4.06 4.28
N ILE A 112 -12.00 4.68 3.29
CA ILE A 112 -11.12 5.83 3.51
C ILE A 112 -11.96 7.09 3.76
N PRO A 113 -11.52 7.99 4.65
CA PRO A 113 -12.13 9.30 4.81
C PRO A 113 -12.29 10.01 3.46
N ARG A 114 -13.52 10.44 3.14
CA ARG A 114 -13.84 11.06 1.84
C ARG A 114 -13.10 12.36 1.57
N ARG A 115 -12.81 13.13 2.62
CA ARG A 115 -12.11 14.40 2.53
C ARG A 115 -10.60 14.13 2.48
N ALA A 116 -9.94 14.68 1.46
CA ALA A 116 -8.49 14.72 1.39
C ALA A 116 -7.90 15.47 2.59
N GLY A 117 -6.62 15.22 2.88
CA GLY A 117 -5.88 15.80 3.99
C GLY A 117 -5.41 14.75 4.99
N ARG A 118 -4.90 15.26 6.12
CA ARG A 118 -4.31 14.48 7.21
C ARG A 118 -5.16 13.28 7.70
N ALA A 119 -6.48 13.36 7.65
CA ALA A 119 -7.35 12.25 8.05
C ALA A 119 -7.24 11.05 7.10
N ALA A 120 -7.22 11.28 5.78
CA ALA A 120 -7.04 10.22 4.78
C ALA A 120 -5.62 9.64 4.86
N TRP A 121 -4.62 10.51 5.03
CA TRP A 121 -3.24 10.12 5.29
C TRP A 121 -3.12 9.20 6.52
N ALA A 122 -3.66 9.64 7.67
CA ALA A 122 -3.60 8.91 8.93
C ALA A 122 -4.32 7.56 8.84
N PHE A 123 -5.43 7.50 8.12
CA PHE A 123 -6.15 6.25 7.88
C PHE A 123 -5.29 5.23 7.11
N ASN A 124 -4.67 5.64 6.00
CA ASN A 124 -3.83 4.74 5.20
C ASN A 124 -2.60 4.25 5.99
N GLN A 125 -1.99 5.11 6.82
CA GLN A 125 -0.91 4.70 7.72
C GLN A 125 -1.42 3.70 8.78
N ALA A 126 -2.53 4.01 9.44
CA ALA A 126 -3.09 3.18 10.50
C ALA A 126 -3.50 1.78 10.01
N ILE A 127 -4.13 1.68 8.84
CA ILE A 127 -4.55 0.38 8.30
C ILE A 127 -3.36 -0.46 7.80
N MET A 128 -2.30 0.19 7.31
CA MET A 128 -1.04 -0.48 6.96
C MET A 128 -0.37 -1.06 8.20
N GLU A 129 -0.23 -0.25 9.26
CA GLU A 129 0.35 -0.65 10.54
C GLU A 129 -0.47 -1.78 11.21
N LEU A 130 -1.80 -1.64 11.18
CA LEU A 130 -2.71 -2.69 11.65
C LEU A 130 -2.46 -4.01 10.93
N GLY A 131 -2.26 -3.97 9.61
CA GLY A 131 -1.93 -5.14 8.82
C GLY A 131 -0.56 -5.73 9.17
N ALA A 132 0.44 -4.88 9.38
CA ALA A 132 1.81 -5.29 9.67
C ALA A 132 1.97 -5.91 11.07
N LEU A 133 1.38 -5.31 12.10
CA LEU A 133 1.65 -5.68 13.50
C LEU A 133 0.58 -6.57 14.15
N ILE A 134 -0.68 -6.40 13.78
CA ILE A 134 -1.81 -7.00 14.52
C ILE A 134 -2.54 -8.04 13.67
N CYS A 135 -3.01 -7.64 12.49
CA CYS A 135 -3.70 -8.51 11.55
C CYS A 135 -2.70 -9.27 10.67
N THR A 136 -1.70 -9.91 11.26
CA THR A 136 -0.60 -10.58 10.54
C THR A 136 -1.08 -11.78 9.70
N ALA A 137 -0.25 -12.23 8.75
CA ALA A 137 -0.60 -13.31 7.83
C ALA A 137 -0.80 -14.66 8.54
N ARG A 138 0.08 -15.01 9.48
CA ARG A 138 0.07 -16.30 10.19
C ARG A 138 -0.92 -16.30 11.36
N VAL A 139 -0.58 -15.62 12.46
CA VAL A 139 -1.36 -15.60 13.70
C VAL A 139 -1.79 -14.17 14.00
N ALA A 140 -3.00 -13.83 13.58
CA ALA A 140 -3.57 -12.51 13.84
C ALA A 140 -3.92 -12.33 15.33
N ARG A 141 -3.54 -11.19 15.90
CA ARG A 141 -3.82 -10.83 17.29
C ARG A 141 -5.19 -10.18 17.43
N CYS A 142 -6.24 -10.92 17.07
CA CYS A 142 -7.61 -10.38 17.04
C CYS A 142 -8.05 -9.76 18.38
N GLY A 143 -7.54 -10.27 19.51
CA GLY A 143 -7.84 -9.72 20.83
C GLY A 143 -7.22 -8.35 21.13
N GLU A 144 -6.24 -7.90 20.35
CA GLU A 144 -5.61 -6.57 20.42
C GLU A 144 -6.10 -5.65 19.28
N CYS A 145 -6.93 -6.17 18.37
CA CYS A 145 -7.33 -5.45 17.18
C CYS A 145 -8.40 -4.39 17.49
N PRO A 146 -8.14 -3.08 17.24
CA PRO A 146 -9.06 -2.01 17.59
C PRO A 146 -10.38 -2.07 16.82
N VAL A 147 -10.38 -2.73 15.65
CA VAL A 147 -11.58 -2.90 14.81
C VAL A 147 -12.22 -4.28 14.96
N ARG A 148 -11.84 -5.08 15.97
CA ARG A 148 -12.32 -6.46 16.16
C ARG A 148 -13.85 -6.55 16.14
N MET A 149 -14.53 -5.66 16.87
CA MET A 149 -15.98 -5.69 17.02
C MET A 149 -16.73 -5.46 15.70
N ALA A 150 -16.15 -4.68 14.79
CA ALA A 150 -16.69 -4.43 13.45
C ALA A 150 -16.18 -5.43 12.39
N CYS A 151 -15.16 -6.23 12.70
CA CYS A 151 -14.49 -7.13 11.76
C CYS A 151 -15.28 -8.44 11.57
N ALA A 152 -15.67 -8.74 10.32
CA ALA A 152 -16.48 -9.92 10.01
C ALA A 152 -15.80 -11.26 10.37
N THR A 153 -14.47 -11.34 10.30
CA THR A 153 -13.68 -12.49 10.77
C THR A 153 -13.36 -12.39 12.27
N GLY A 154 -12.86 -11.25 12.75
CA GLY A 154 -12.33 -11.10 14.11
C GLY A 154 -13.37 -11.19 15.23
N ARG A 155 -14.63 -10.85 14.95
CA ARG A 155 -15.73 -11.04 15.90
C ARG A 155 -16.04 -12.51 16.21
N ARG A 156 -15.65 -13.42 15.31
CA ARG A 156 -15.87 -14.88 15.45
C ARG A 156 -14.69 -15.60 16.08
N THR A 157 -13.56 -14.90 16.25
CA THR A 157 -12.39 -15.46 16.91
C THR A 157 -12.49 -15.20 18.42
N GLU A 158 -12.71 -16.26 19.19
CA GLU A 158 -12.52 -16.25 20.64
C GLU A 158 -11.02 -16.42 20.97
N ARG A 159 -10.55 -15.75 22.03
CA ARG A 159 -9.24 -16.08 22.62
C ARG A 159 -9.40 -17.44 23.31
N ARG A 160 -8.79 -18.51 22.79
CA ARG A 160 -8.46 -19.67 23.63
C ARG A 160 -7.26 -19.30 24.50
N ARG A 161 -7.34 -19.61 25.81
CA ARG A 161 -6.25 -19.39 26.78
C ARG A 161 -4.95 -20.14 26.45
N ASP A 162 -4.99 -21.08 25.49
CA ASP A 162 -3.91 -22.06 25.29
C ASP A 162 -3.18 -21.93 23.94
N GLY A 163 -3.24 -20.77 23.27
CA GLY A 163 -2.36 -20.43 22.14
C GLY A 163 -2.56 -21.20 20.82
N LYS A 164 -3.52 -22.14 20.73
CA LYS A 164 -3.81 -22.90 19.49
C LYS A 164 -5.12 -22.43 18.83
N THR A 165 -5.00 -21.87 17.62
CA THR A 165 -6.12 -21.49 16.75
C THR A 165 -6.78 -22.72 16.15
N VAL A 166 -8.07 -22.95 16.41
CA VAL A 166 -8.89 -23.92 15.66
C VAL A 166 -9.69 -23.13 14.62
N ARG A 167 -9.53 -23.48 13.34
CA ARG A 167 -10.48 -23.06 12.29
C ARG A 167 -11.73 -23.93 12.46
N ARG A 168 -12.90 -23.32 12.60
CA ARG A 168 -14.15 -24.00 12.24
C ARG A 168 -14.20 -24.17 10.73
#